data_AF-A0AAZ3RNV3-F1
#
_entry.id   AF-A0AAZ3RNV3-F1
#
_cell.length_a   1.000
_cell.length_b   1.000
_cell.length_c   1.000
_cell.angle_alpha   90.00
_cell.angle_beta   90.00
_cell.angle_gamma   90.00
#
_symmetry.space_group_name_H-M   'P 1'
#
loop_
_entity.id
_entity.type
_entity.pdbx_description
1 polymer ?
#
loop_
_entity_poly.entity_id
_entity_poly.type
_entity_poly.pdbx_seq_one_letter_code
_entity_poly.pdbx_strand_id
1 'polypeptide(L)'
;MAHLIRSKFQNKLSNAATSVSNKSTAKVSGMMARMGFQAATDEEGLGFAACDDLDYDHRQGLQMDIMKSDEMEGGMGGGEDGMAAGDSHYQRDGTGPPLSASKASGLGEEEKSPKITAWEAGWNVTNAIQGMFVLGLPYAILHGGYLGLFLIIFAAVVCCYTGKILIACLYEEDEDGQLVRVRDSYVDIANACCQPRFPSLGGHIVNVAQIIELVMTCILYVVVSGNLMYNSFPTLPISQKSWAIMATAALLPCAFLKNLKSVSKFSLLCTIAHFVINILVIAYCLSRARDWAWDKVKFYIDVKKFPISIGIIVFSYTSQIFLPSLEGNMVKPSEFHCMMNWTHIAACVLKGLFALLAYLTWADATKEVITDNLPSTIRAVVNLFLVAKALLSYPLPFFAAVEVLEKSFFCERERTWFPDCYGGDGRLKAWGLTLRCTLVVFTLLMAIYVPHFALLMGLTGSLTGAGLCFLLPSLFHLKLLWRKLLWHHVFFDVAIFVIGGICAISGFIHSMEGLVEAYKYGIED
;
A
#
# COMPACT_ATOMS: atom_id res chain seq x y z
N MET A 1 29.15 -39.11 42.60
CA MET A 1 30.23 -38.68 41.67
C MET A 1 29.71 -38.34 40.26
N ALA A 2 28.82 -39.14 39.64
CA ALA A 2 28.24 -38.86 38.33
C ALA A 2 27.39 -37.58 38.23
N HIS A 3 26.66 -37.20 39.28
CA HIS A 3 25.82 -35.99 39.30
C HIS A 3 26.64 -34.68 39.27
N LEU A 4 27.82 -34.69 39.90
CA LEU A 4 28.75 -33.55 39.93
C LEU A 4 29.47 -33.33 38.59
N ILE A 5 29.69 -34.41 37.82
CA ILE A 5 30.29 -34.33 36.50
C ILE A 5 29.28 -33.77 35.49
N ARG A 6 28.01 -34.19 35.58
CA ARG A 6 26.93 -33.72 34.71
C ARG A 6 26.65 -32.22 34.90
N SER A 7 26.62 -31.73 36.14
CA SER A 7 26.42 -30.29 36.40
C SER A 7 27.61 -29.44 35.95
N LYS A 8 28.85 -29.89 36.15
CA LYS A 8 30.04 -29.19 35.65
C LYS A 8 30.08 -29.15 34.12
N PHE A 9 29.61 -30.20 33.44
CA PHE A 9 29.57 -30.24 31.97
C PHE A 9 28.46 -29.33 31.41
N GLN A 10 27.27 -29.33 32.02
CA GLN A 10 26.18 -28.42 31.65
C GLN A 10 26.55 -26.95 31.89
N ASN A 11 27.21 -26.63 33.00
CA ASN A 11 27.67 -25.26 33.26
C ASN A 11 28.75 -24.82 32.26
N LYS A 12 29.68 -25.71 31.86
CA LYS A 12 30.67 -25.39 30.83
C LYS A 12 30.04 -25.19 29.44
N LEU A 13 29.03 -25.99 29.08
CA LEU A 13 28.28 -25.84 27.83
C LEU A 13 27.44 -24.56 27.81
N SER A 14 26.77 -24.24 28.91
CA SER A 14 26.00 -22.99 29.05
C SER A 14 26.91 -21.77 28.96
N ASN A 15 28.08 -21.81 29.61
CA ASN A 15 29.08 -20.73 29.56
C ASN A 15 29.72 -20.59 28.16
N ALA A 16 29.91 -21.69 27.44
CA ALA A 16 30.40 -21.66 26.06
C ALA A 16 29.33 -21.11 25.11
N ALA A 17 28.06 -21.50 25.26
CA ALA A 17 26.95 -21.02 24.44
C ALA A 17 26.68 -19.52 24.64
N THR A 18 26.74 -19.04 25.89
CA THR A 18 26.65 -17.60 26.21
C THR A 18 27.86 -16.82 25.68
N SER A 19 29.06 -17.37 25.75
CA SER A 19 30.27 -16.73 25.18
C SER A 19 30.22 -16.63 23.65
N VAL A 20 29.70 -17.66 22.96
CA VAL A 20 29.54 -17.67 21.50
C VAL A 20 28.39 -16.74 21.07
N SER A 21 27.28 -16.72 21.82
CA SER A 21 26.17 -15.78 21.61
C SER A 21 26.67 -14.35 21.73
N ASN A 22 27.34 -14.00 22.84
CA ASN A 22 27.85 -12.65 23.10
C ASN A 22 28.90 -12.20 22.09
N LYS A 23 29.76 -13.11 21.59
CA LYS A 23 30.71 -12.79 20.50
C LYS A 23 30.02 -12.56 19.16
N SER A 24 28.90 -13.25 18.90
CA SER A 24 28.09 -13.06 17.70
C SER A 24 27.33 -11.72 17.75
N THR A 25 26.68 -11.42 18.88
CA THR A 25 26.01 -10.13 19.11
C THR A 25 26.99 -8.96 19.09
N ALA A 26 28.19 -9.10 19.66
CA ALA A 26 29.22 -8.04 19.61
C ALA A 26 29.74 -7.80 18.18
N LYS A 27 29.91 -8.84 17.35
CA LYS A 27 30.30 -8.69 15.94
C LYS A 27 29.18 -8.07 15.09
N VAL A 28 27.94 -8.46 15.33
CA VAL A 28 26.76 -7.89 14.64
C VAL A 28 26.56 -6.43 15.06
N SER A 29 26.72 -6.11 16.35
CA SER A 29 26.68 -4.74 16.89
C SER A 29 27.78 -3.86 16.30
N GLY A 30 29.02 -4.35 16.20
CA GLY A 30 30.13 -3.62 15.57
C GLY A 30 29.95 -3.40 14.06
N MET A 31 29.29 -4.31 13.36
CA MET A 31 28.95 -4.16 11.94
C MET A 31 27.81 -3.15 11.72
N MET A 32 26.82 -3.14 12.62
CA MET A 32 25.70 -2.18 12.61
C MET A 32 26.12 -0.76 13.03
N ALA A 33 27.07 -0.63 13.96
CA ALA A 33 27.68 0.66 14.31
C ALA A 33 28.40 1.31 13.12
N ARG A 34 29.06 0.50 12.27
CA ARG A 34 29.65 0.95 11.00
C ARG A 34 28.61 1.37 9.93
N MET A 35 27.36 0.91 10.04
CA MET A 35 26.24 1.30 9.17
C MET A 35 25.43 2.50 9.70
N GLY A 36 25.86 3.13 10.81
CA GLY A 36 25.22 4.34 11.35
C GLY A 36 24.09 4.07 12.35
N PHE A 37 24.00 2.87 12.91
CA PHE A 37 23.15 2.58 14.07
C PHE A 37 23.94 2.87 15.36
N GLN A 38 23.57 3.91 16.12
CA GLN A 38 24.30 4.32 17.34
C GLN A 38 23.53 3.85 18.58
N ALA A 39 24.16 3.00 19.40
CA ALA A 39 23.64 2.54 20.69
C ALA A 39 24.01 3.52 21.81
N ALA A 40 23.06 3.80 22.71
CA ALA A 40 23.36 4.39 24.02
C ALA A 40 23.92 3.29 24.94
N THR A 41 24.86 3.66 25.81
CA THR A 41 25.75 2.79 26.58
C THR A 41 25.08 1.96 27.68
N ASP A 42 25.67 0.80 27.97
CA ASP A 42 25.21 -0.34 28.79
C ASP A 42 24.92 -0.12 30.29
N GLU A 43 24.65 1.10 30.79
CA GLU A 43 24.29 1.32 32.21
C GLU A 43 22.77 1.37 32.50
N GLU A 44 21.93 1.55 31.48
CA GLU A 44 20.46 1.65 31.66
C GLU A 44 19.73 0.29 31.71
N GLY A 45 20.41 -0.81 31.36
CA GLY A 45 19.79 -2.14 31.22
C GLY A 45 19.53 -2.92 32.52
N LEU A 46 20.10 -2.48 33.65
CA LEU A 46 19.94 -3.18 34.94
C LEU A 46 18.77 -2.64 35.79
N GLY A 47 18.25 -1.44 35.48
CA GLY A 47 17.11 -0.85 36.21
C GLY A 47 15.74 -1.40 35.79
N PHE A 48 15.60 -1.87 34.55
CA PHE A 48 14.29 -2.21 33.98
C PHE A 48 13.73 -3.57 34.44
N ALA A 49 14.59 -4.55 34.71
CA ALA A 49 14.14 -5.88 35.13
C ALA A 49 13.51 -5.92 36.54
N ALA A 50 13.77 -4.90 37.37
CA ALA A 50 13.21 -4.80 38.73
C ALA A 50 11.88 -4.02 38.78
N CYS A 51 11.55 -3.23 37.75
CA CYS A 51 10.28 -2.51 37.66
C CYS A 51 9.12 -3.40 37.19
N ASP A 52 9.39 -4.40 36.35
CA ASP A 52 8.35 -5.31 35.83
C ASP A 52 7.68 -6.16 36.93
N ASP A 53 8.41 -6.53 37.99
CA ASP A 53 7.84 -7.32 39.09
C ASP A 53 6.95 -6.49 40.03
N LEU A 54 7.21 -5.19 40.20
CA LEU A 54 6.41 -4.28 41.05
C LEU A 54 5.13 -3.80 40.38
N ASP A 55 5.14 -3.63 39.06
CA ASP A 55 3.96 -3.17 38.29
C ASP A 55 2.90 -4.28 38.13
N TYR A 56 3.32 -5.56 38.18
CA TYR A 56 2.43 -6.71 38.14
C TYR A 56 1.58 -6.84 39.43
N ASP A 57 2.18 -6.67 40.60
CA ASP A 57 1.48 -6.73 41.89
C ASP A 57 0.53 -5.52 42.09
N HIS A 58 0.89 -4.34 41.56
CA HIS A 58 0.05 -3.15 41.63
C HIS A 58 -1.23 -3.30 40.79
N ARG A 59 -1.15 -3.91 39.60
CA ARG A 59 -2.33 -4.16 38.74
C ARG A 59 -3.31 -5.18 39.33
N GLN A 60 -2.83 -6.19 40.07
CA GLN A 60 -3.73 -7.13 40.75
C GLN A 60 -4.45 -6.50 41.95
N GLY A 61 -3.80 -5.57 42.67
CA GLY A 61 -4.43 -4.82 43.77
C GLY A 61 -5.59 -3.94 43.28
N LEU A 62 -5.40 -3.22 42.17
CA LEU A 62 -6.42 -2.35 41.57
C LEU A 62 -7.66 -3.11 41.07
N GLN A 63 -7.50 -4.32 40.52
CA GLN A 63 -8.65 -5.11 40.06
C GLN A 63 -9.52 -5.64 41.21
N MET A 64 -8.95 -5.90 42.38
CA MET A 64 -9.69 -6.39 43.55
C MET A 64 -10.49 -5.29 44.26
N ASP A 65 -10.03 -4.03 44.19
CA ASP A 65 -10.76 -2.88 44.76
C ASP A 65 -11.92 -2.42 43.88
N ILE A 66 -11.78 -2.50 42.55
CA ILE A 66 -12.87 -2.18 41.61
C ILE A 66 -14.06 -3.14 41.76
N MET A 67 -13.78 -4.43 41.98
CA MET A 67 -14.82 -5.43 42.23
C MET A 67 -15.57 -5.22 43.55
N LYS A 68 -14.96 -4.57 44.55
CA LYS A 68 -15.61 -4.25 45.83
C LYS A 68 -16.46 -2.98 45.76
N SER A 69 -16.09 -2.01 44.93
CA SER A 69 -16.87 -0.78 44.75
C SER A 69 -18.18 -0.99 44.00
N ASP A 70 -18.21 -1.91 43.02
CA ASP A 70 -19.40 -2.17 42.19
C ASP A 70 -20.52 -2.91 42.95
N GLU A 71 -20.22 -3.57 44.07
CA GLU A 71 -21.24 -4.20 44.93
C GLU A 71 -21.93 -3.22 45.90
N MET A 72 -21.41 -1.99 46.08
CA MET A 72 -21.93 -1.02 47.06
C MET A 72 -22.86 0.08 46.50
N GLU A 73 -22.91 0.33 45.19
CA GLU A 73 -23.68 1.47 44.61
C GLU A 73 -25.13 1.16 44.16
N GLY A 74 -25.70 0.02 44.57
CA GLY A 74 -27.09 -0.33 44.27
C GLY A 74 -28.10 0.04 45.36
N GLY A 75 -28.41 1.32 45.62
CA GLY A 75 -29.52 1.67 46.54
C GLY A 75 -29.86 3.15 46.79
N MET A 76 -31.12 3.51 46.46
CA MET A 76 -31.99 4.60 47.01
C MET A 76 -31.74 6.11 46.69
N GLY A 77 -32.61 6.69 45.84
CA GLY A 77 -33.76 7.54 46.21
C GLY A 77 -33.61 9.05 46.58
N GLY A 78 -34.29 9.94 45.81
CA GLY A 78 -35.14 11.05 46.34
C GLY A 78 -34.80 12.54 46.07
N GLY A 79 -35.67 13.26 45.33
CA GLY A 79 -36.39 14.48 45.78
C GLY A 79 -35.80 15.93 45.70
N GLU A 80 -36.37 16.73 44.78
CA GLU A 80 -36.88 18.14 44.85
C GLU A 80 -36.01 19.42 45.11
N ASP A 81 -36.14 20.37 44.15
CA ASP A 81 -36.46 21.83 44.17
C ASP A 81 -35.67 22.94 44.92
N GLY A 82 -35.51 24.10 44.25
CA GLY A 82 -35.74 25.42 44.88
C GLY A 82 -34.74 26.59 44.71
N MET A 83 -34.92 27.39 43.65
CA MET A 83 -34.97 28.88 43.55
C MET A 83 -34.17 29.86 44.47
N ALA A 84 -33.38 30.74 43.80
CA ALA A 84 -33.31 32.22 43.86
C ALA A 84 -32.73 33.08 45.04
N ALA A 85 -31.82 33.99 44.62
CA ALA A 85 -31.69 35.44 44.90
C ALA A 85 -31.02 35.98 46.20
N GLY A 86 -30.13 36.98 46.02
CA GLY A 86 -29.70 37.90 47.08
C GLY A 86 -28.44 38.74 46.77
N ASP A 87 -28.62 40.02 46.41
CA ASP A 87 -27.62 41.08 46.17
C ASP A 87 -26.84 41.54 47.42
N SER A 88 -25.62 42.08 47.27
CA SER A 88 -25.29 43.51 47.52
C SER A 88 -23.78 43.84 47.67
N HIS A 89 -23.36 44.86 46.90
CA HIS A 89 -22.37 45.94 47.15
C HIS A 89 -20.96 45.68 47.73
N TYR A 90 -19.91 46.04 46.96
CA TYR A 90 -19.07 47.24 47.21
C TYR A 90 -18.16 47.52 46.00
N GLN A 91 -18.14 48.78 45.56
CA GLN A 91 -17.42 49.28 44.37
C GLN A 91 -16.27 50.17 44.84
N ARG A 92 -15.06 49.99 44.28
CA ARG A 92 -13.98 50.98 44.35
C ARG A 92 -13.21 50.99 43.02
N ASP A 93 -13.24 52.16 42.40
CA ASP A 93 -12.74 52.45 41.06
C ASP A 93 -11.22 52.25 40.88
N GLY A 94 -10.87 51.72 39.71
CA GLY A 94 -9.55 51.75 39.09
C GLY A 94 -9.75 51.74 37.57
N THR A 95 -9.31 52.81 36.92
CA THR A 95 -9.57 53.20 35.52
C THR A 95 -9.03 52.23 34.46
N GLY A 96 -9.90 51.77 33.54
CA GLY A 96 -9.57 51.15 32.25
C GLY A 96 -10.79 51.20 31.30
N PRO A 97 -10.67 51.56 29.99
CA PRO A 97 -11.82 51.68 29.08
C PRO A 97 -12.36 50.32 28.59
N PRO A 98 -13.58 50.26 28.02
CA PRO A 98 -14.59 49.27 28.38
C PRO A 98 -14.62 48.00 27.51
N LEU A 99 -15.06 46.89 28.12
CA LEU A 99 -15.57 45.71 27.40
C LEU A 99 -16.84 46.10 26.62
N SER A 100 -16.84 45.85 25.31
CA SER A 100 -18.06 45.77 24.50
C SER A 100 -18.12 44.43 23.77
N ALA A 101 -19.32 43.84 23.82
CA ALA A 101 -19.70 42.52 23.35
C ALA A 101 -19.46 42.23 21.87
N SER A 102 -19.51 40.92 21.57
CA SER A 102 -19.87 40.30 20.29
C SER A 102 -18.78 40.22 19.21
N LYS A 103 -18.16 39.05 19.12
CA LYS A 103 -18.43 38.10 18.03
C LYS A 103 -17.71 36.79 18.33
N ALA A 104 -18.47 35.72 18.41
CA ALA A 104 -17.96 34.38 18.16
C ALA A 104 -17.32 34.41 16.77
N SER A 105 -16.01 34.56 16.72
CA SER A 105 -15.20 34.28 15.54
C SER A 105 -15.26 32.78 15.38
N GLY A 106 -16.10 32.33 14.44
CA GLY A 106 -16.15 30.94 14.02
C GLY A 106 -14.73 30.46 13.77
N LEU A 107 -14.29 29.54 14.62
CA LEU A 107 -13.38 28.50 14.19
C LEU A 107 -14.05 27.94 12.94
N GLY A 108 -13.45 28.23 11.78
CA GLY A 108 -13.81 27.54 10.56
C GLY A 108 -13.73 26.08 10.92
N GLU A 109 -14.89 25.42 10.90
CA GLU A 109 -14.94 23.98 10.76
C GLU A 109 -14.14 23.72 9.49
N GLU A 110 -12.88 23.29 9.65
CA GLU A 110 -12.26 22.47 8.63
C GLU A 110 -13.32 21.42 8.31
N GLU A 111 -13.83 21.47 7.09
CA GLU A 111 -14.78 20.52 6.56
C GLU A 111 -14.15 19.13 6.76
N LYS A 112 -14.41 18.50 7.91
CA LYS A 112 -13.90 17.17 8.22
C LYS A 112 -14.50 16.29 7.15
N SER A 113 -13.65 15.84 6.22
CA SER A 113 -14.04 14.91 5.19
C SER A 113 -14.80 13.77 5.86
N PRO A 114 -15.96 13.35 5.31
CA PRO A 114 -16.78 12.33 5.94
C PRO A 114 -15.93 11.08 6.17
N LYS A 115 -15.80 10.68 7.44
CA LYS A 115 -15.06 9.48 7.81
C LYS A 115 -15.72 8.24 7.20
N ILE A 116 -14.92 7.25 6.82
CA ILE A 116 -15.37 6.01 6.20
C ILE A 116 -15.44 4.87 7.22
N THR A 117 -16.40 3.97 7.04
CA THR A 117 -16.52 2.74 7.83
C THR A 117 -15.42 1.73 7.46
N ALA A 118 -15.14 0.74 8.32
CA ALA A 118 -14.19 -0.32 7.99
C ALA A 118 -14.61 -1.15 6.77
N TRP A 119 -15.92 -1.29 6.52
CA TRP A 119 -16.45 -1.94 5.32
C TRP A 119 -16.12 -1.14 4.05
N GLU A 120 -16.38 0.17 4.05
CA GLU A 120 -16.05 1.04 2.91
C GLU A 120 -14.54 1.10 2.68
N ALA A 121 -13.75 1.15 3.76
CA ALA A 121 -12.30 1.09 3.67
C ALA A 121 -11.83 -0.25 3.08
N GLY A 122 -12.42 -1.37 3.50
CA GLY A 122 -12.15 -2.70 2.94
C GLY A 122 -12.52 -2.80 1.46
N TRP A 123 -13.62 -2.17 1.04
CA TRP A 123 -13.98 -2.08 -0.38
C TRP A 123 -12.96 -1.27 -1.18
N ASN A 124 -12.46 -0.16 -0.63
CA ASN A 124 -11.41 0.64 -1.28
C ASN A 124 -10.10 -0.14 -1.43
N VAL A 125 -9.66 -0.87 -0.40
CA VAL A 125 -8.49 -1.78 -0.48
C VAL A 125 -8.73 -2.85 -1.53
N THR A 126 -9.89 -3.50 -1.50
CA THR A 126 -10.27 -4.55 -2.46
C THR A 126 -10.26 -4.02 -3.89
N ASN A 127 -10.76 -2.80 -4.12
CA ASN A 127 -10.72 -2.16 -5.42
C ASN A 127 -9.29 -1.89 -5.89
N ALA A 128 -8.42 -1.40 -4.99
CA ALA A 128 -7.01 -1.15 -5.29
C ALA A 128 -6.28 -2.44 -5.67
N ILE A 129 -6.42 -3.51 -4.88
CA ILE A 129 -5.70 -4.78 -5.12
C ILE A 129 -6.34 -5.66 -6.20
N GLN A 130 -7.67 -5.75 -6.27
CA GLN A 130 -8.33 -6.60 -7.28
C GLN A 130 -8.20 -5.96 -8.67
N GLY A 131 -8.24 -4.62 -8.73
CA GLY A 131 -7.75 -3.80 -9.85
C GLY A 131 -8.21 -4.23 -11.24
N MET A 132 -7.58 -3.74 -12.30
CA MET A 132 -7.68 -4.32 -13.67
C MET A 132 -6.65 -5.43 -13.89
N PHE A 133 -5.59 -5.39 -13.11
CA PHE A 133 -4.37 -6.14 -13.37
C PHE A 133 -4.45 -7.62 -12.96
N VAL A 134 -5.56 -8.04 -12.32
CA VAL A 134 -5.90 -9.47 -12.18
C VAL A 134 -5.92 -10.21 -13.53
N LEU A 135 -6.25 -9.51 -14.61
CA LEU A 135 -6.31 -10.07 -15.96
C LEU A 135 -4.96 -10.56 -16.50
N GLY A 136 -3.85 -10.08 -15.94
CA GLY A 136 -2.49 -10.51 -16.28
C GLY A 136 -1.94 -11.64 -15.40
N LEU A 137 -2.62 -12.00 -14.31
CA LEU A 137 -2.15 -13.06 -13.41
C LEU A 137 -2.08 -14.46 -14.07
N PRO A 138 -3.02 -14.87 -14.94
CA PRO A 138 -2.89 -16.15 -15.66
C PRO A 138 -1.58 -16.23 -16.48
N TYR A 139 -1.14 -15.11 -17.05
CA TYR A 139 0.14 -15.04 -17.78
C TYR A 139 1.35 -15.20 -16.85
N ALA A 140 1.28 -14.71 -15.61
CA ALA A 140 2.29 -15.00 -14.59
C ALA A 140 2.33 -16.49 -14.21
N ILE A 141 1.19 -17.20 -14.26
CA ILE A 141 1.15 -18.66 -14.04
C ILE A 141 1.70 -19.43 -15.24
N LEU A 142 1.52 -18.94 -16.48
CA LEU A 142 2.12 -19.55 -17.67
C LEU A 142 3.65 -19.66 -17.54
N HIS A 143 4.31 -18.63 -17.03
CA HIS A 143 5.78 -18.61 -16.88
C HIS A 143 6.27 -19.01 -15.49
N GLY A 144 5.41 -18.99 -14.47
CA GLY A 144 5.75 -19.34 -13.09
C GLY A 144 5.24 -20.69 -12.60
N GLY A 145 4.29 -21.32 -13.31
CA GLY A 145 3.71 -22.61 -12.96
C GLY A 145 3.20 -22.68 -11.51
N TYR A 146 3.47 -23.78 -10.82
CA TYR A 146 3.10 -23.96 -9.41
C TYR A 146 3.77 -22.96 -8.48
N LEU A 147 4.99 -22.49 -8.81
CA LEU A 147 5.67 -21.47 -8.02
C LEU A 147 4.97 -20.11 -8.15
N GLY A 148 4.41 -19.79 -9.33
CA GLY A 148 3.56 -18.62 -9.52
C GLY A 148 2.32 -18.64 -8.61
N LEU A 149 1.67 -19.79 -8.45
CA LEU A 149 0.52 -19.93 -7.53
C LEU A 149 0.94 -19.75 -6.07
N PHE A 150 2.06 -20.36 -5.67
CA PHE A 150 2.64 -20.13 -4.35
C PHE A 150 2.95 -18.65 -4.11
N LEU A 151 3.50 -17.96 -5.12
CA LEU A 151 3.84 -16.54 -5.04
C LEU A 151 2.61 -15.64 -4.89
N ILE A 152 1.46 -15.98 -5.48
CA ILE A 152 0.21 -15.25 -5.24
C ILE A 152 -0.17 -15.29 -3.76
N ILE A 153 -0.10 -16.49 -3.15
CA ILE A 153 -0.41 -16.67 -1.72
C ILE A 153 0.63 -15.94 -0.86
N PHE A 154 1.91 -16.13 -1.18
CA PHE A 154 3.02 -15.50 -0.46
C PHE A 154 2.93 -13.98 -0.51
N ALA A 155 2.70 -13.40 -1.69
CA ALA A 155 2.53 -11.96 -1.86
C ALA A 155 1.33 -11.43 -1.07
N ALA A 156 0.21 -12.15 -1.02
CA ALA A 156 -0.94 -11.75 -0.21
C ALA A 156 -0.60 -11.68 1.29
N VAL A 157 0.11 -12.69 1.82
CA VAL A 157 0.53 -12.74 3.23
C VAL A 157 1.52 -11.62 3.54
N VAL A 158 2.54 -11.45 2.68
CA VAL A 158 3.57 -10.42 2.85
C VAL A 158 2.98 -9.01 2.71
N CYS A 159 2.12 -8.74 1.72
CA CYS A 159 1.46 -7.43 1.57
C CYS A 159 0.52 -7.12 2.75
N CYS A 160 -0.17 -8.13 3.29
CA CYS A 160 -1.00 -7.96 4.48
C CYS A 160 -0.15 -7.60 5.70
N TYR A 161 0.97 -8.30 5.90
CA TYR A 161 1.90 -8.05 6.99
C TYR A 161 2.57 -6.67 6.85
N THR A 162 3.15 -6.39 5.69
CA THR A 162 3.85 -5.12 5.40
C THR A 162 2.92 -3.91 5.50
N GLY A 163 1.65 -4.05 5.09
CA GLY A 163 0.64 -3.02 5.28
C GLY A 163 0.35 -2.72 6.75
N LYS A 164 0.32 -3.73 7.62
CA LYS A 164 0.10 -3.54 9.07
C LYS A 164 1.30 -2.88 9.76
N ILE A 165 2.52 -3.34 9.47
CA ILE A 165 3.72 -2.74 10.07
C ILE A 165 3.92 -1.30 9.57
N LEU A 166 3.51 -0.99 8.33
CA LEU A 166 3.53 0.37 7.80
C LEU A 166 2.61 1.29 8.61
N ILE A 167 1.38 0.83 8.93
CA ILE A 167 0.47 1.57 9.79
C ILE A 167 1.02 1.69 11.22
N ALA A 168 1.63 0.64 11.77
CA ALA A 168 2.26 0.71 13.08
C ALA A 168 3.33 1.81 13.16
N CYS A 169 4.06 2.06 12.07
CA CYS A 169 5.05 3.14 11.99
C CYS A 169 4.44 4.56 12.01
N LEU A 170 3.12 4.71 11.85
CA LEU A 170 2.44 6.00 11.99
C LEU A 170 2.28 6.44 13.44
N TYR A 171 2.40 5.51 14.39
CA TYR A 171 2.13 5.72 15.80
C TYR A 171 3.42 5.73 16.61
N GLU A 172 3.42 6.53 17.67
CA GLU A 172 4.42 6.52 18.74
C GLU A 172 3.72 6.45 20.09
N GLU A 173 4.45 6.03 21.12
CA GLU A 173 3.96 6.10 22.49
C GLU A 173 4.29 7.49 23.04
N ASP A 174 3.28 8.13 23.62
CA ASP A 174 3.46 9.36 24.39
C ASP A 174 4.15 9.09 25.74
N GLU A 175 4.46 10.14 26.51
CA GLU A 175 5.07 10.05 27.84
C GLU A 175 4.26 9.15 28.79
N ASP A 176 2.93 9.07 28.60
CA ASP A 176 1.99 8.22 29.35
C ASP A 176 1.85 6.79 28.77
N GLY A 177 2.67 6.41 27.79
CA GLY A 177 2.65 5.09 27.13
C GLY A 177 1.45 4.85 26.21
N GLN A 178 0.67 5.89 25.89
CA GLN A 178 -0.48 5.78 24.99
C GLN A 178 -0.05 5.91 23.52
N LEU A 179 -0.63 5.09 22.64
CA LEU A 179 -0.34 5.16 21.20
C LEU A 179 -1.04 6.34 20.55
N VAL A 180 -0.25 7.30 20.07
CA VAL A 180 -0.71 8.51 19.37
C VAL A 180 -0.20 8.51 17.93
N ARG A 181 -1.07 8.89 16.99
CA ARG A 181 -0.72 9.01 15.57
C ARG A 181 0.07 10.29 15.35
N VAL A 182 1.38 10.17 15.19
CA VAL A 182 2.32 11.29 15.03
C VAL A 182 2.68 11.58 13.56
N ARG A 183 2.30 10.67 12.66
CA ARG A 183 2.56 10.76 11.21
C ARG A 183 1.28 10.50 10.45
N ASP A 184 1.13 11.15 9.29
CA ASP A 184 -0.09 11.06 8.49
C ASP A 184 0.11 10.36 7.14
N SER A 185 1.35 10.29 6.65
CA SER A 185 1.65 9.77 5.32
C SER A 185 2.85 8.81 5.27
N TYR A 186 2.93 8.05 4.18
CA TYR A 186 4.08 7.20 3.88
C TYR A 186 5.39 8.03 3.88
N VAL A 187 5.33 9.24 3.33
CA VAL A 187 6.46 10.18 3.23
C VAL A 187 6.95 10.61 4.61
N ASP A 188 6.04 10.85 5.55
CA ASP A 188 6.38 11.25 6.92
C ASP A 188 7.10 10.13 7.68
N ILE A 189 6.69 8.87 7.48
CA ILE A 189 7.39 7.70 8.01
C ILE A 189 8.83 7.67 7.48
N ALA A 190 9.00 7.89 6.18
CA ALA A 190 10.32 7.87 5.56
C ALA A 190 11.22 9.02 6.04
N ASN A 191 10.67 10.23 6.20
CA ASN A 191 11.39 11.37 6.74
C ASN A 191 11.83 11.11 8.19
N ALA A 192 10.94 10.59 9.04
CA ALA A 192 11.27 10.22 10.41
C ALA A 192 12.41 9.18 10.48
N CYS A 193 12.39 8.19 9.58
CA CYS A 193 13.49 7.24 9.46
C CYS A 193 14.82 7.93 9.12
N CYS A 194 14.81 8.97 8.29
CA CYS A 194 16.04 9.61 7.80
C CYS A 194 16.48 10.84 8.61
N GLN A 195 15.64 11.37 9.53
CA GLN A 195 15.92 12.57 10.32
C GLN A 195 17.29 12.64 11.02
N PRO A 196 17.84 11.56 11.61
CA PRO A 196 19.13 11.66 12.30
C PRO A 196 20.32 12.05 11.40
N ARG A 197 20.19 11.92 10.08
CA ARG A 197 21.29 12.12 9.12
C ARG A 197 20.91 13.02 7.94
N PHE A 198 19.72 12.81 7.36
CA PHE A 198 19.22 13.47 6.15
C PHE A 198 17.70 13.67 6.25
N PRO A 199 17.22 14.80 6.79
CA PRO A 199 15.81 14.96 7.18
C PRO A 199 14.77 14.86 6.06
N SER A 200 15.13 15.10 4.80
CA SER A 200 14.19 15.04 3.65
C SER A 200 14.49 13.93 2.64
N LEU A 201 15.59 13.19 2.79
CA LEU A 201 16.01 12.21 1.78
C LEU A 201 15.01 11.04 1.68
N GLY A 202 14.53 10.56 2.82
CA GLY A 202 13.57 9.45 2.87
C GLY A 202 12.27 9.80 2.16
N GLY A 203 11.70 10.96 2.44
CA GLY A 203 10.49 11.44 1.78
C GLY A 203 10.68 11.63 0.28
N HIS A 204 11.83 12.14 -0.16
CA HIS A 204 12.12 12.28 -1.59
C HIS A 204 12.15 10.92 -2.33
N ILE A 205 12.77 9.90 -1.74
CA ILE A 205 12.81 8.53 -2.30
C ILE A 205 11.38 7.97 -2.43
N VAL A 206 10.55 8.11 -1.39
CA VAL A 206 9.17 7.65 -1.43
C VAL A 206 8.35 8.39 -2.46
N ASN A 207 8.45 9.73 -2.53
CA ASN A 207 7.73 10.53 -3.53
C ASN A 207 8.08 10.12 -4.96
N VAL A 208 9.37 9.93 -5.26
CA VAL A 208 9.82 9.47 -6.57
C VAL A 208 9.24 8.09 -6.89
N ALA A 209 9.33 7.15 -5.95
CA ALA A 209 8.77 5.81 -6.15
C ALA A 209 7.23 5.83 -6.34
N GLN A 210 6.51 6.65 -5.57
CA GLN A 210 5.06 6.84 -5.71
C GLN A 210 4.70 7.44 -7.07
N ILE A 211 5.41 8.47 -7.54
CA ILE A 211 5.17 9.07 -8.86
C ILE A 211 5.40 8.03 -9.96
N ILE A 212 6.49 7.27 -9.90
CA ILE A 212 6.77 6.23 -10.90
C ILE A 212 5.66 5.17 -10.90
N GLU A 213 5.25 4.66 -9.73
CA GLU A 213 4.17 3.67 -9.61
C GLU A 213 2.85 4.17 -10.22
N LEU A 214 2.45 5.41 -9.87
CA LEU A 214 1.20 6.00 -10.31
C LEU A 214 1.21 6.29 -11.82
N VAL A 215 2.32 6.81 -12.36
CA VAL A 215 2.48 7.08 -13.78
C VAL A 215 2.55 5.78 -14.59
N MET A 216 3.27 4.76 -14.12
CA MET A 216 3.30 3.44 -14.76
C MET A 216 1.90 2.79 -14.79
N THR A 217 1.13 2.92 -13.70
CA THR A 217 -0.27 2.49 -13.66
C THR A 217 -1.12 3.20 -14.71
N CYS A 218 -0.93 4.52 -14.89
CA CYS A 218 -1.58 5.30 -15.95
C CYS A 218 -1.18 4.79 -17.35
N ILE A 219 0.10 4.52 -17.61
CA ILE A 219 0.57 3.96 -18.89
C ILE A 219 -0.07 2.59 -19.15
N LEU A 220 -0.11 1.72 -18.14
CA LEU A 220 -0.73 0.40 -18.24
C LEU A 220 -2.22 0.47 -18.64
N TYR A 221 -2.98 1.44 -18.13
CA TYR A 221 -4.37 1.66 -18.54
C TYR A 221 -4.52 2.06 -20.00
N VAL A 222 -3.56 2.82 -20.55
CA VAL A 222 -3.58 3.19 -21.98
C VAL A 222 -3.16 2.01 -22.85
N VAL A 223 -2.09 1.27 -22.46
CA VAL A 223 -1.60 0.09 -23.18
C VAL A 223 -2.66 -1.00 -23.24
N VAL A 224 -3.28 -1.34 -22.10
CA VAL A 224 -4.33 -2.37 -22.04
C VAL A 224 -5.55 -1.96 -22.86
N SER A 225 -5.91 -0.67 -22.88
CA SER A 225 -7.03 -0.19 -23.69
C SER A 225 -6.75 -0.36 -25.20
N GLY A 226 -5.53 -0.03 -25.63
CA GLY A 226 -5.09 -0.25 -27.01
C GLY A 226 -5.11 -1.73 -27.41
N ASN A 227 -4.53 -2.59 -26.56
CA ASN A 227 -4.45 -4.04 -26.79
C ASN A 227 -5.85 -4.68 -26.87
N LEU A 228 -6.72 -4.40 -25.89
CA LEU A 228 -8.07 -4.95 -25.82
C LEU A 228 -8.92 -4.57 -27.04
N MET A 229 -8.83 -3.32 -27.50
CA MET A 229 -9.58 -2.86 -28.68
C MET A 229 -9.05 -3.47 -29.97
N TYR A 230 -7.73 -3.55 -30.14
CA TYR A 230 -7.09 -4.18 -31.28
C TYR A 230 -7.51 -5.65 -31.42
N ASN A 231 -7.44 -6.42 -30.33
CA ASN A 231 -7.82 -7.84 -30.31
C ASN A 231 -9.33 -8.10 -30.44
N SER A 232 -10.16 -7.10 -30.14
CA SER A 232 -11.61 -7.20 -30.26
C SER A 232 -12.12 -6.95 -31.68
N PHE A 233 -11.44 -6.08 -32.43
CA PHE A 233 -11.85 -5.65 -33.77
C PHE A 233 -10.74 -5.87 -34.81
N PRO A 234 -10.26 -7.10 -35.02
CA PRO A 234 -9.16 -7.40 -35.92
C PRO A 234 -9.47 -7.12 -37.40
N THR A 235 -10.76 -6.97 -37.76
CA THR A 235 -11.21 -6.64 -39.12
C THR A 235 -11.08 -5.16 -39.46
N LEU A 236 -10.93 -4.28 -38.45
CA LEU A 236 -10.71 -2.86 -38.67
C LEU A 236 -9.22 -2.61 -38.93
N PRO A 237 -8.84 -1.84 -39.96
CA PRO A 237 -7.44 -1.52 -40.28
C PRO A 237 -6.88 -0.44 -39.33
N ILE A 238 -7.07 -0.62 -38.03
CA ILE A 238 -6.67 0.31 -36.97
C ILE A 238 -5.60 -0.37 -36.13
N SER A 239 -4.39 0.20 -36.11
CA SER A 239 -3.28 -0.34 -35.30
C SER A 239 -3.55 -0.23 -33.80
N GLN A 240 -2.91 -1.07 -32.99
CA GLN A 240 -2.95 -0.96 -31.52
C GLN A 240 -2.56 0.43 -31.02
N LYS A 241 -1.55 1.06 -31.65
CA LYS A 241 -1.10 2.43 -31.35
C LYS A 241 -2.21 3.45 -31.60
N SER A 242 -2.95 3.30 -32.70
CA SER A 242 -4.10 4.16 -33.02
C SER A 242 -5.23 4.02 -32.00
N TRP A 243 -5.51 2.79 -31.54
CA TRP A 243 -6.46 2.56 -30.45
C TRP A 243 -6.03 3.19 -29.13
N ALA A 244 -4.74 3.14 -28.79
CA ALA A 244 -4.18 3.81 -27.62
C ALA A 244 -4.30 5.35 -27.71
N ILE A 245 -4.10 5.93 -28.90
CA ILE A 245 -4.33 7.36 -29.15
C ILE A 245 -5.81 7.72 -28.94
N MET A 246 -6.74 6.93 -29.47
CA MET A 246 -8.18 7.16 -29.26
C MET A 246 -8.58 7.04 -27.78
N ALA A 247 -8.05 6.05 -27.07
CA ALA A 247 -8.27 5.89 -25.63
C ALA A 247 -7.75 7.10 -24.85
N THR A 248 -6.56 7.60 -25.19
CA THR A 248 -5.97 8.80 -24.57
C THR A 248 -6.77 10.06 -24.90
N ALA A 249 -7.28 10.19 -26.14
CA ALA A 249 -8.13 11.31 -26.51
C ALA A 249 -9.41 11.37 -25.64
N ALA A 250 -9.97 10.21 -25.28
CA ALA A 250 -11.09 10.12 -24.34
C ALA A 250 -10.69 10.48 -22.88
N LEU A 251 -9.41 10.35 -22.52
CA LEU A 251 -8.86 10.74 -21.22
C LEU A 251 -8.45 12.22 -21.14
N LEU A 252 -8.26 12.90 -22.26
CA LEU A 252 -7.82 14.30 -22.26
C LEU A 252 -8.74 15.24 -21.46
N PRO A 253 -10.09 15.10 -21.51
CA PRO A 253 -10.99 15.85 -20.64
C PRO A 253 -10.70 15.67 -19.13
N CYS A 254 -10.11 14.55 -18.72
CA CYS A 254 -9.74 14.30 -17.33
C CYS A 254 -8.71 15.30 -16.80
N ALA A 255 -7.83 15.85 -17.64
CA ALA A 255 -6.87 16.88 -17.24
C ALA A 255 -7.57 18.16 -16.74
N PHE A 256 -8.79 18.43 -17.22
CA PHE A 256 -9.60 19.59 -16.88
C PHE A 256 -10.54 19.38 -15.69
N LEU A 257 -10.65 18.14 -15.20
CA LEU A 257 -11.52 17.85 -14.06
C LEU A 257 -10.97 18.52 -12.79
N LYS A 258 -11.85 19.23 -12.09
CA LYS A 258 -11.56 19.80 -10.77
C LYS A 258 -12.05 18.90 -9.63
N ASN A 259 -13.14 18.16 -9.88
CA ASN A 259 -13.80 17.33 -8.88
C ASN A 259 -13.82 15.87 -9.33
N LEU A 260 -13.10 15.01 -8.62
CA LEU A 260 -13.04 13.57 -8.91
C LEU A 260 -14.25 12.79 -8.40
N LYS A 261 -15.13 13.41 -7.61
CA LYS A 261 -16.23 12.72 -6.93
C LYS A 261 -17.13 11.94 -7.89
N SER A 262 -17.43 12.50 -9.07
CA SER A 262 -18.24 11.81 -10.09
C SER A 262 -17.49 10.62 -10.68
N VAL A 263 -16.23 10.83 -11.08
CA VAL A 263 -15.37 9.78 -11.65
C VAL A 263 -15.15 8.63 -10.67
N SER A 264 -14.90 8.94 -9.40
CA SER A 264 -14.73 7.93 -8.34
C SER A 264 -15.97 7.06 -8.18
N LYS A 265 -17.19 7.64 -8.21
CA LYS A 265 -18.45 6.89 -8.18
C LYS A 265 -18.61 5.98 -9.40
N PHE A 266 -18.31 6.49 -10.60
CA PHE A 266 -18.38 5.67 -11.82
C PHE A 266 -17.32 4.56 -11.84
N SER A 267 -16.09 4.85 -11.39
CA SER A 267 -15.04 3.85 -11.24
C SER A 267 -15.47 2.74 -10.29
N LEU A 268 -16.16 3.07 -9.19
CA LEU A 268 -16.69 2.08 -8.25
C LEU A 268 -17.74 1.17 -8.91
N LEU A 269 -18.67 1.72 -9.70
CA LEU A 269 -19.63 0.93 -10.47
C LEU A 269 -18.94 0.02 -11.49
N CYS A 270 -17.92 0.52 -12.20
CA CYS A 270 -17.11 -0.28 -13.11
C CYS A 270 -16.32 -1.39 -12.41
N THR A 271 -15.91 -1.18 -11.16
CA THR A 271 -15.28 -2.24 -10.36
C THR A 271 -16.26 -3.36 -10.05
N ILE A 272 -17.53 -3.05 -9.71
CA ILE A 272 -18.56 -4.07 -9.53
C ILE A 272 -18.78 -4.86 -10.83
N ALA A 273 -18.90 -4.17 -11.97
CA ALA A 273 -19.02 -4.82 -13.27
C ALA A 273 -17.81 -5.72 -13.59
N HIS A 274 -16.60 -5.29 -13.22
CA HIS A 274 -15.39 -6.09 -13.38
C HIS A 274 -15.39 -7.35 -12.52
N PHE A 275 -15.87 -7.26 -11.28
CA PHE A 275 -16.09 -8.43 -10.44
C PHE A 275 -17.03 -9.43 -11.12
N VAL A 276 -18.15 -8.95 -11.68
CA VAL A 276 -19.08 -9.81 -12.44
C VAL A 276 -18.39 -10.45 -13.64
N ILE A 277 -17.60 -9.69 -14.41
CA ILE A 277 -16.81 -10.24 -15.53
C ILE A 277 -15.86 -11.34 -15.06
N ASN A 278 -15.13 -11.14 -13.96
CA ASN A 278 -14.22 -12.15 -13.43
C ASN A 278 -14.96 -13.43 -13.01
N ILE A 279 -16.13 -13.30 -12.38
CA ILE A 279 -16.97 -14.46 -12.04
C ILE A 279 -17.47 -15.18 -13.30
N LEU A 280 -17.87 -14.44 -14.33
CA LEU A 280 -18.29 -15.03 -15.62
C LEU A 280 -17.14 -15.76 -16.32
N VAL A 281 -15.93 -15.19 -16.30
CA VAL A 281 -14.73 -15.86 -16.83
C VAL A 281 -14.43 -17.14 -16.04
N ILE A 282 -14.51 -17.10 -14.71
CA ILE A 282 -14.36 -18.29 -13.87
C ILE A 282 -15.42 -19.35 -14.22
N ALA A 283 -16.69 -18.95 -14.35
CA ALA A 283 -17.77 -19.85 -14.73
C ALA A 283 -17.55 -20.48 -16.12
N TYR A 284 -17.06 -19.69 -17.08
CA TYR A 284 -16.67 -20.20 -18.40
C TYR A 284 -15.53 -21.23 -18.29
N CYS A 285 -14.48 -20.94 -17.51
CA CYS A 285 -13.37 -21.87 -17.29
C CYS A 285 -13.83 -23.18 -16.63
N LEU A 286 -14.74 -23.10 -15.65
CA LEU A 286 -15.36 -24.26 -15.01
C LEU A 286 -16.21 -25.09 -15.98
N SER A 287 -16.89 -24.46 -16.94
CA SER A 287 -17.63 -25.20 -17.97
C SER A 287 -16.72 -26.07 -18.86
N ARG A 288 -15.43 -25.72 -18.95
CA ARG A 288 -14.38 -26.43 -19.68
C ARG A 288 -13.51 -27.31 -18.79
N ALA A 289 -13.94 -27.63 -17.56
CA ALA A 289 -13.13 -28.37 -16.60
C ALA A 289 -12.67 -29.76 -17.05
N ARG A 290 -13.39 -30.39 -18.00
CA ARG A 290 -13.01 -31.69 -18.57
C ARG A 290 -11.76 -31.60 -19.45
N ASP A 291 -11.49 -30.43 -20.02
CA ASP A 291 -10.40 -30.18 -20.97
C ASP A 291 -9.21 -29.46 -20.31
N TRP A 292 -9.18 -29.38 -18.97
CA TRP A 292 -8.12 -28.69 -18.25
C TRP A 292 -6.77 -29.38 -18.39
N ALA A 293 -5.78 -28.60 -18.81
CA ALA A 293 -4.42 -29.08 -19.10
C ALA A 293 -3.55 -29.12 -17.83
N TRP A 294 -3.89 -30.01 -16.89
CA TRP A 294 -3.13 -30.19 -15.65
C TRP A 294 -1.68 -30.62 -15.89
N ASP A 295 -1.42 -31.36 -16.96
CA ASP A 295 -0.10 -31.81 -17.40
C ASP A 295 0.80 -30.64 -17.86
N LYS A 296 0.20 -29.49 -18.20
CA LYS A 296 0.91 -28.29 -18.64
C LYS A 296 1.30 -27.37 -17.49
N VAL A 297 0.87 -27.63 -16.26
CA VAL A 297 1.32 -26.86 -15.09
C VAL A 297 2.73 -27.32 -14.73
N LYS A 298 3.73 -26.54 -15.17
CA LYS A 298 5.15 -26.91 -15.02
C LYS A 298 5.61 -26.64 -13.58
N PHE A 299 6.46 -27.53 -13.06
CA PHE A 299 7.32 -27.24 -11.89
C PHE A 299 8.65 -26.57 -12.29
N TYR A 300 9.04 -26.69 -13.57
CA TYR A 300 10.25 -26.06 -14.09
C TYR A 300 10.01 -24.58 -14.39
N ILE A 301 11.01 -23.77 -14.06
CA ILE A 301 10.97 -22.31 -14.11
C ILE A 301 11.71 -21.82 -15.36
N ASP A 302 11.07 -20.99 -16.18
CA ASP A 302 11.78 -20.21 -17.19
C ASP A 302 12.57 -19.10 -16.48
N VAL A 303 13.89 -19.24 -16.40
CA VAL A 303 14.78 -18.34 -15.65
C VAL A 303 14.66 -16.89 -16.13
N LYS A 304 14.30 -16.64 -17.40
CA LYS A 304 14.15 -15.27 -17.93
C LYS A 304 12.77 -14.69 -17.65
N LYS A 305 11.70 -15.47 -17.81
CA LYS A 305 10.31 -14.96 -17.71
C LYS A 305 9.72 -15.06 -16.31
N PHE A 306 10.27 -15.90 -15.46
CA PHE A 306 9.79 -16.06 -14.08
C PHE A 306 9.98 -14.80 -13.21
N PRO A 307 11.12 -14.09 -13.26
CA PRO A 307 11.27 -12.83 -12.52
C PRO A 307 10.25 -11.76 -12.92
N ILE A 308 9.86 -11.73 -14.20
CA ILE A 308 8.79 -10.86 -14.70
C ILE A 308 7.45 -11.24 -14.07
N SER A 309 7.18 -12.54 -13.94
CA SER A 309 5.97 -13.08 -13.28
C SER A 309 5.90 -12.70 -11.80
N ILE A 310 7.04 -12.70 -11.09
CA ILE A 310 7.11 -12.19 -9.72
C ILE A 310 6.68 -10.72 -9.70
N GLY A 311 7.24 -9.89 -10.58
CA GLY A 311 6.86 -8.48 -10.71
C GLY A 311 5.36 -8.29 -10.94
N ILE A 312 4.77 -9.05 -11.88
CA ILE A 312 3.32 -9.01 -12.17
C ILE A 312 2.49 -9.29 -10.91
N ILE A 313 2.87 -10.33 -10.14
CA ILE A 313 2.16 -10.70 -8.92
C ILE A 313 2.28 -9.60 -7.86
N VAL A 314 3.49 -9.08 -7.64
CA VAL A 314 3.77 -8.01 -6.65
C VAL A 314 2.99 -6.74 -6.99
N PHE A 315 3.03 -6.31 -8.25
CA PHE A 315 2.26 -5.16 -8.71
C PHE A 315 0.76 -5.35 -8.43
N SER A 316 0.23 -6.56 -8.66
CA SER A 316 -1.19 -6.86 -8.44
C SER A 316 -1.64 -6.75 -6.97
N TYR A 317 -0.72 -6.68 -6.01
CA TYR A 317 -1.00 -6.51 -4.58
C TYR A 317 -0.58 -5.14 -4.03
N THR A 318 -0.16 -4.22 -4.90
CA THR A 318 0.31 -2.90 -4.46
C THR A 318 -0.87 -2.06 -3.97
N SER A 319 -0.83 -1.66 -2.70
CA SER A 319 -1.85 -0.82 -2.04
C SER A 319 -1.27 0.13 -0.99
N GLN A 320 0.00 -0.04 -0.64
CA GLN A 320 0.68 0.56 0.50
C GLN A 320 0.71 2.09 0.43
N ILE A 321 0.69 2.67 -0.77
CA ILE A 321 0.60 4.11 -1.02
C ILE A 321 -0.67 4.70 -0.38
N PHE A 322 -1.77 3.96 -0.38
CA PHE A 322 -3.08 4.45 0.06
C PHE A 322 -3.39 4.12 1.52
N LEU A 323 -2.68 3.16 2.13
CA LEU A 323 -3.01 2.67 3.48
C LEU A 323 -2.98 3.78 4.55
N PRO A 324 -1.95 4.66 4.63
CA PRO A 324 -1.90 5.70 5.67
C PRO A 324 -3.09 6.67 5.62
N SER A 325 -3.45 7.13 4.42
CA SER A 325 -4.59 8.01 4.21
C SER A 325 -5.92 7.29 4.42
N LEU A 326 -6.00 6.01 4.05
CA LEU A 326 -7.20 5.20 4.24
C LEU A 326 -7.50 5.01 5.74
N GLU A 327 -6.49 4.59 6.51
CA GLU A 327 -6.60 4.38 7.96
C GLU A 327 -6.99 5.68 8.67
N GLY A 328 -6.31 6.80 8.37
CA GLY A 328 -6.61 8.09 9.00
C GLY A 328 -8.03 8.61 8.73
N ASN A 329 -8.67 8.14 7.66
CA ASN A 329 -10.07 8.46 7.33
C ASN A 329 -11.10 7.49 7.95
N MET A 330 -10.67 6.42 8.63
CA MET A 330 -11.59 5.46 9.24
C MET A 330 -12.27 6.02 10.49
N VAL A 331 -13.55 5.66 10.68
CA VAL A 331 -14.28 5.96 11.93
C VAL A 331 -13.61 5.26 13.12
N LYS A 332 -13.18 4.01 12.93
CA LYS A 332 -12.52 3.18 13.95
C LYS A 332 -11.20 2.59 13.41
N PRO A 333 -10.06 3.28 13.62
CA PRO A 333 -8.72 2.76 13.33
C PRO A 333 -8.42 1.34 13.81
N SER A 334 -8.94 0.95 14.98
CA SER A 334 -8.71 -0.38 15.57
C SER A 334 -9.23 -1.53 14.71
N GLU A 335 -10.18 -1.29 13.81
CA GLU A 335 -10.72 -2.32 12.90
C GLU A 335 -9.83 -2.55 11.67
N PHE A 336 -8.80 -1.72 11.44
CA PHE A 336 -7.92 -1.79 10.27
C PHE A 336 -7.24 -3.15 10.10
N HIS A 337 -6.71 -3.73 11.18
CA HIS A 337 -6.02 -5.03 11.12
C HIS A 337 -6.95 -6.17 10.68
N CYS A 338 -8.19 -6.16 11.18
CA CYS A 338 -9.22 -7.14 10.81
C CYS A 338 -9.62 -6.96 9.35
N MET A 339 -9.86 -5.72 8.91
CA MET A 339 -10.18 -5.40 7.53
C MET A 339 -9.07 -5.82 6.55
N MET A 340 -7.80 -5.57 6.89
CA MET A 340 -6.65 -5.99 6.09
C MET A 340 -6.57 -7.51 5.93
N ASN A 341 -6.83 -8.28 7.00
CA ASN A 341 -6.88 -9.74 6.92
C ASN A 341 -7.93 -10.22 5.92
N TRP A 342 -9.18 -9.77 6.07
CA TRP A 342 -10.29 -10.24 5.23
C TRP A 342 -10.12 -9.84 3.78
N THR A 343 -9.68 -8.61 3.51
CA THR A 343 -9.44 -8.13 2.14
C THR A 343 -8.32 -8.92 1.45
N HIS A 344 -7.22 -9.21 2.15
CA HIS A 344 -6.11 -9.98 1.56
C HIS A 344 -6.43 -11.46 1.41
N ILE A 345 -7.17 -12.07 2.34
CA ILE A 345 -7.68 -13.45 2.19
C ILE A 345 -8.59 -13.54 0.97
N ALA A 346 -9.56 -12.62 0.85
CA ALA A 346 -10.47 -12.58 -0.28
C ALA A 346 -9.71 -12.39 -1.61
N ALA A 347 -8.77 -11.44 -1.65
CA ALA A 347 -7.95 -11.22 -2.83
C ALA A 347 -7.09 -12.44 -3.18
N CYS A 348 -6.48 -13.10 -2.20
CA CYS A 348 -5.71 -14.34 -2.39
C CYS A 348 -6.56 -15.43 -3.04
N VAL A 349 -7.74 -15.70 -2.49
CA VAL A 349 -8.64 -16.74 -3.01
C VAL A 349 -9.11 -16.37 -4.42
N LEU A 350 -9.59 -15.15 -4.63
CA LEU A 350 -10.13 -14.73 -5.92
C LEU A 350 -9.05 -14.68 -7.01
N LYS A 351 -7.88 -14.10 -6.73
CA LYS A 351 -6.76 -14.04 -7.68
C LYS A 351 -6.19 -15.43 -7.95
N GLY A 352 -6.00 -16.25 -6.92
CA GLY A 352 -5.49 -17.61 -7.06
C GLY A 352 -6.41 -18.50 -7.89
N LEU A 353 -7.73 -18.49 -7.60
CA LEU A 353 -8.72 -19.22 -8.38
C LEU A 353 -8.79 -18.70 -9.82
N PHE A 354 -8.89 -17.38 -10.01
CA PHE A 354 -8.94 -16.79 -11.34
C PHE A 354 -7.72 -17.16 -12.18
N ALA A 355 -6.51 -17.00 -11.62
CA ALA A 355 -5.25 -17.27 -12.31
C ALA A 355 -5.10 -18.76 -12.65
N LEU A 356 -5.39 -19.64 -11.69
CA LEU A 356 -5.31 -21.09 -11.89
C LEU A 356 -6.31 -21.58 -12.95
N LEU A 357 -7.59 -21.24 -12.79
CA LEU A 357 -8.64 -21.77 -13.66
C LEU A 357 -8.52 -21.26 -15.09
N ALA A 358 -8.14 -19.98 -15.25
CA ALA A 358 -7.85 -19.42 -16.56
C ALA A 358 -6.63 -20.10 -17.19
N TYR A 359 -5.52 -20.25 -16.47
CA TYR A 359 -4.35 -20.94 -17.00
C TYR A 359 -4.66 -22.39 -17.39
N LEU A 360 -5.40 -23.14 -16.57
CA LEU A 360 -5.77 -24.52 -16.91
C LEU A 360 -6.64 -24.63 -18.17
N THR A 361 -7.42 -23.59 -18.48
CA THR A 361 -8.34 -23.58 -19.63
C THR A 361 -7.61 -23.28 -20.94
N TRP A 362 -6.58 -22.44 -20.94
CA TRP A 362 -5.88 -22.02 -22.16
C TRP A 362 -4.41 -22.47 -22.25
N ALA A 363 -3.78 -22.82 -21.14
CA ALA A 363 -2.42 -23.33 -21.01
C ALA A 363 -1.40 -22.51 -21.82
N ASP A 364 -0.65 -23.14 -22.73
CA ASP A 364 0.36 -22.49 -23.56
C ASP A 364 -0.22 -21.38 -24.48
N ALA A 365 -1.55 -21.31 -24.66
CA ALA A 365 -2.21 -20.26 -25.45
C ALA A 365 -2.59 -19.01 -24.64
N THR A 366 -2.33 -18.97 -23.33
CA THR A 366 -2.64 -17.82 -22.47
C THR A 366 -1.94 -16.55 -22.95
N LYS A 367 -2.73 -15.52 -23.27
CA LYS A 367 -2.25 -14.18 -23.66
C LYS A 367 -1.94 -13.32 -22.44
N GLU A 368 -1.22 -12.21 -22.66
CA GLU A 368 -0.89 -11.25 -21.60
C GLU A 368 -2.13 -10.70 -20.86
N VAL A 369 -3.24 -10.54 -21.60
CA VAL A 369 -4.55 -10.19 -21.05
C VAL A 369 -5.53 -11.32 -21.34
N ILE A 370 -5.98 -12.01 -20.29
CA ILE A 370 -6.71 -13.27 -20.44
C ILE A 370 -8.05 -13.14 -21.19
N THR A 371 -8.68 -11.97 -21.20
CA THR A 371 -9.95 -11.77 -21.90
C THR A 371 -9.80 -11.85 -23.41
N ASP A 372 -8.58 -11.69 -23.95
CA ASP A 372 -8.31 -11.86 -25.37
C ASP A 372 -8.38 -13.33 -25.82
N ASN A 373 -8.30 -14.26 -24.87
CA ASN A 373 -8.51 -15.69 -25.09
C ASN A 373 -10.00 -16.10 -25.17
N LEU A 374 -10.93 -15.20 -24.82
CA LEU A 374 -12.36 -15.48 -24.91
C LEU A 374 -12.82 -15.62 -26.39
N PRO A 375 -13.90 -16.38 -26.64
CA PRO A 375 -14.53 -16.45 -27.96
C PRO A 375 -14.90 -15.07 -28.50
N SER A 376 -14.76 -14.87 -29.81
CA SER A 376 -15.01 -13.59 -30.49
C SER A 376 -16.40 -13.00 -30.22
N THR A 377 -17.41 -13.85 -30.00
CA THR A 377 -18.80 -13.45 -29.71
C THR A 377 -18.95 -12.67 -28.42
N ILE A 378 -18.17 -13.00 -27.37
CA ILE A 378 -18.25 -12.35 -26.06
C ILE A 378 -17.07 -11.42 -25.79
N ARG A 379 -15.92 -11.69 -26.43
CA ARG A 379 -14.67 -10.94 -26.23
C ARG A 379 -14.86 -9.45 -26.44
N ALA A 380 -15.47 -9.03 -27.55
CA ALA A 380 -15.63 -7.61 -27.86
C ALA A 380 -16.45 -6.86 -26.80
N VAL A 381 -17.51 -7.48 -26.28
CA VAL A 381 -18.35 -6.88 -25.23
C VAL A 381 -17.56 -6.77 -23.93
N VAL A 382 -16.93 -7.86 -23.48
CA VAL A 382 -16.13 -7.89 -22.25
C VAL A 382 -14.98 -6.88 -22.32
N ASN A 383 -14.24 -6.87 -23.42
CA ASN A 383 -13.11 -5.97 -23.63
C ASN A 383 -13.55 -4.50 -23.68
N LEU A 384 -14.71 -4.17 -24.26
CA LEU A 384 -15.24 -2.81 -24.25
C LEU A 384 -15.58 -2.33 -22.83
N PHE A 385 -16.18 -3.19 -22.00
CA PHE A 385 -16.42 -2.88 -20.58
C PHE A 385 -15.11 -2.68 -19.82
N LEU A 386 -14.10 -3.50 -20.10
CA LEU A 386 -12.78 -3.37 -19.49
C LEU A 386 -12.09 -2.07 -19.93
N VAL A 387 -12.17 -1.69 -21.20
CA VAL A 387 -11.67 -0.39 -21.68
C VAL A 387 -12.39 0.75 -20.96
N ALA A 388 -13.72 0.73 -20.88
CA ALA A 388 -14.48 1.74 -20.14
C ALA A 388 -14.03 1.85 -18.67
N LYS A 389 -13.79 0.70 -18.02
CA LYS A 389 -13.21 0.66 -16.68
C LYS A 389 -11.82 1.27 -16.62
N ALA A 390 -10.91 0.94 -17.55
CA ALA A 390 -9.55 1.50 -17.59
C ALA A 390 -9.63 3.02 -17.63
N LEU A 391 -10.47 3.55 -18.51
CA LEU A 391 -10.64 4.98 -18.70
C LEU A 391 -11.23 5.68 -17.46
N LEU A 392 -12.14 5.02 -16.75
CA LEU A 392 -12.74 5.57 -15.53
C LEU A 392 -11.86 5.42 -14.29
N SER A 393 -10.96 4.43 -14.28
CA SER A 393 -10.00 4.22 -13.19
C SER A 393 -8.71 5.02 -13.38
N TYR A 394 -8.34 5.40 -14.61
CA TYR A 394 -7.15 6.21 -14.92
C TYR A 394 -7.05 7.52 -14.13
N PRO A 395 -8.13 8.31 -13.92
CA PRO A 395 -8.03 9.59 -13.23
C PRO A 395 -7.55 9.45 -11.79
N LEU A 396 -7.84 8.36 -11.08
CA LEU A 396 -7.44 8.20 -9.68
C LEU A 396 -5.91 8.26 -9.48
N PRO A 397 -5.10 7.37 -10.10
CA PRO A 397 -3.65 7.47 -10.00
C PRO A 397 -3.09 8.70 -10.70
N PHE A 398 -3.73 9.19 -11.77
CA PHE A 398 -3.30 10.41 -12.46
C PHE A 398 -3.35 11.63 -11.52
N PHE A 399 -4.47 11.83 -10.83
CA PHE A 399 -4.61 12.96 -9.91
C PHE A 399 -3.75 12.79 -8.66
N ALA A 400 -3.58 11.57 -8.16
CA ALA A 400 -2.61 11.29 -7.09
C ALA A 400 -1.18 11.65 -7.52
N ALA A 401 -0.77 11.31 -8.75
CA ALA A 401 0.55 11.67 -9.27
C ALA A 401 0.71 13.19 -9.39
N VAL A 402 -0.33 13.88 -9.90
CA VAL A 402 -0.36 15.34 -9.97
C VAL A 402 -0.23 15.95 -8.57
N GLU A 403 -0.94 15.44 -7.57
CA GLU A 403 -0.86 15.95 -6.19
C GLU A 403 0.55 15.76 -5.59
N VAL A 404 1.18 14.60 -5.78
CA VAL A 404 2.55 14.35 -5.28
C VAL A 404 3.56 15.24 -6.00
N LEU A 405 3.40 15.45 -7.32
CA LEU A 405 4.22 16.40 -8.09
C LEU A 405 4.01 17.84 -7.64
N GLU A 406 2.76 18.24 -7.41
CA GLU A 406 2.39 19.57 -6.91
C GLU A 406 3.05 19.83 -5.55
N LYS A 407 2.93 18.89 -4.60
CA LYS A 407 3.56 18.99 -3.28
C LYS A 407 5.09 19.03 -3.36
N SER A 408 5.70 18.18 -4.19
CA SER A 408 7.16 18.05 -4.27
C SER A 408 7.86 19.22 -4.95
N PHE A 409 7.24 19.82 -5.98
CA PHE A 409 7.87 20.87 -6.79
C PHE A 409 7.37 22.29 -6.47
N PHE A 410 6.19 22.45 -5.85
CA PHE A 410 5.51 23.76 -5.76
C PHE A 410 5.15 24.22 -4.34
N CYS A 411 4.99 23.32 -3.36
CA CYS A 411 4.55 23.70 -1.99
C CYS A 411 5.64 23.75 -0.90
N GLU A 412 6.92 23.45 -1.16
CA GLU A 412 7.97 23.72 -0.16
C GLU A 412 8.27 25.24 -0.10
N ARG A 413 7.54 25.90 0.80
CA ARG A 413 7.39 27.35 1.04
C ARG A 413 8.66 28.22 1.08
N GLU A 414 9.85 27.64 1.14
CA GLU A 414 11.12 28.38 1.21
C GLU A 414 12.05 28.19 0.00
N ARG A 415 11.74 27.28 -0.95
CA ARG A 415 12.73 26.86 -1.97
C ARG A 415 12.20 26.44 -3.34
N THR A 416 10.95 26.74 -3.69
CA THR A 416 10.39 26.29 -4.98
C THR A 416 10.73 27.24 -6.14
N TRP A 417 10.98 26.65 -7.31
CA TRP A 417 11.36 27.38 -8.52
C TRP A 417 10.13 27.92 -9.28
N PHE A 418 8.91 27.56 -8.84
CA PHE A 418 7.67 27.79 -9.57
C PHE A 418 6.47 28.08 -8.64
N PRO A 419 5.46 28.85 -9.11
CA PRO A 419 4.28 29.23 -8.34
C PRO A 419 3.22 28.11 -8.20
N ASP A 420 2.38 28.18 -7.16
CA ASP A 420 1.28 27.24 -6.87
C ASP A 420 0.37 26.97 -8.08
N CYS A 421 -0.09 25.73 -8.24
CA CYS A 421 -0.93 25.30 -9.37
C CYS A 421 -2.35 25.88 -9.37
N TYR A 422 -2.82 26.37 -8.21
CA TYR A 422 -4.10 27.04 -8.06
C TYR A 422 -3.90 28.52 -7.71
N GLY A 423 -4.75 29.40 -8.23
CA GLY A 423 -4.86 30.79 -7.77
C GLY A 423 -5.59 30.87 -6.43
N GLY A 424 -5.47 32.01 -5.74
CA GLY A 424 -6.23 32.27 -4.49
C GLY A 424 -7.76 32.30 -4.68
N ASP A 425 -8.22 32.22 -5.93
CA ASP A 425 -9.61 32.11 -6.38
C ASP A 425 -10.05 30.64 -6.64
N GLY A 426 -9.19 29.65 -6.39
CA GLY A 426 -9.46 28.23 -6.65
C GLY A 426 -9.47 27.87 -8.15
N ARG A 427 -8.99 28.78 -9.03
CA ARG A 427 -8.84 28.48 -10.47
C ARG A 427 -7.49 27.81 -10.74
N LEU A 428 -7.53 26.74 -11.54
CA LEU A 428 -6.33 26.05 -12.02
C LEU A 428 -5.55 27.02 -12.93
N LYS A 429 -4.31 27.33 -12.57
CA LYS A 429 -3.45 28.20 -13.39
C LYS A 429 -3.04 27.47 -14.67
N ALA A 430 -2.68 28.25 -15.70
CA ALA A 430 -2.22 27.72 -16.98
C ALA A 430 -1.05 26.73 -16.83
N TRP A 431 -0.16 26.96 -15.87
CA TRP A 431 0.96 26.06 -15.57
C TRP A 431 0.51 24.71 -14.99
N GLY A 432 -0.42 24.69 -14.03
CA GLY A 432 -0.97 23.44 -13.48
C GLY A 432 -1.72 22.62 -14.54
N LEU A 433 -2.44 23.29 -15.44
CA LEU A 433 -3.04 22.64 -16.60
C LEU A 433 -1.98 22.10 -17.57
N THR A 434 -0.90 22.85 -17.80
CA THR A 434 0.21 22.42 -18.67
C THR A 434 0.88 21.15 -18.11
N LEU A 435 1.12 21.09 -16.80
CA LEU A 435 1.65 19.91 -16.12
C LEU A 435 0.74 18.69 -16.34
N ARG A 436 -0.57 18.85 -16.12
CA ARG A 436 -1.56 17.79 -16.32
C ARG A 436 -1.62 17.28 -17.76
N CYS A 437 -1.67 18.19 -18.74
CA CYS A 437 -1.66 17.83 -20.16
C CYS A 437 -0.35 17.13 -20.54
N THR A 438 0.80 17.62 -20.03
CA THR A 438 2.11 17.01 -20.27
C THR A 438 2.17 15.58 -19.74
N LEU A 439 1.63 15.32 -18.55
CA LEU A 439 1.54 13.96 -17.99
C LEU A 439 0.68 13.03 -18.85
N VAL A 440 -0.48 13.49 -19.35
CA VAL A 440 -1.32 12.68 -20.26
C VAL A 440 -0.62 12.39 -21.59
N VAL A 441 0.10 13.38 -22.14
CA VAL A 441 0.89 13.17 -23.37
C VAL A 441 2.05 12.21 -23.10
N PHE A 442 2.72 12.33 -21.96
CA PHE A 442 3.80 11.42 -21.56
C PHE A 442 3.30 9.98 -21.43
N THR A 443 2.15 9.74 -20.80
CA THR A 443 1.58 8.39 -20.67
C THR A 443 1.23 7.79 -22.03
N LEU A 444 0.72 8.59 -22.97
CA LEU A 444 0.49 8.18 -24.36
C LEU A 444 1.78 7.82 -25.09
N LEU A 445 2.82 8.67 -25.00
CA LEU A 445 4.09 8.40 -25.67
C LEU A 445 4.69 7.09 -25.18
N MET A 446 4.70 6.86 -23.87
CA MET A 446 5.17 5.60 -23.30
C MET A 446 4.33 4.41 -23.76
N ALA A 447 3.00 4.54 -23.85
CA ALA A 447 2.13 3.48 -24.34
C ALA A 447 2.35 3.15 -25.83
N ILE A 448 2.79 4.12 -26.65
CA ILE A 448 3.13 3.91 -28.06
C ILE A 448 4.49 3.22 -28.22
N TYR A 449 5.48 3.61 -27.40
CA TYR A 449 6.84 3.08 -27.49
C TYR A 449 7.00 1.71 -26.82
N VAL A 450 6.22 1.43 -25.77
CA VAL A 450 6.29 0.19 -24.99
C VAL A 450 4.90 -0.44 -24.88
N PRO A 451 4.36 -1.03 -25.98
CA PRO A 451 3.01 -1.57 -26.01
C PRO A 451 2.89 -2.99 -25.39
N HIS A 452 3.82 -3.42 -24.54
CA HIS A 452 3.83 -4.76 -23.93
C HIS A 452 3.28 -4.70 -22.50
N PHE A 453 2.07 -5.23 -22.31
CA PHE A 453 1.34 -5.10 -21.06
C PHE A 453 2.00 -5.89 -19.92
N ALA A 454 2.37 -7.14 -20.15
CA ALA A 454 2.94 -8.00 -19.12
C ALA A 454 4.35 -7.55 -18.71
N LEU A 455 5.19 -7.13 -19.67
CA LEU A 455 6.52 -6.59 -19.39
C LEU A 455 6.45 -5.30 -18.56
N LEU A 456 5.55 -4.38 -18.93
CA LEU A 456 5.38 -3.13 -18.19
C LEU A 456 4.84 -3.38 -16.78
N MET A 457 3.92 -4.34 -16.63
CA MET A 457 3.40 -4.75 -15.32
C MET A 457 4.49 -5.39 -14.45
N GLY A 458 5.28 -6.30 -15.02
CA GLY A 458 6.44 -6.91 -14.35
C GLY A 458 7.46 -5.88 -13.90
N LEU A 459 7.81 -4.94 -14.78
CA LEU A 459 8.73 -3.85 -14.48
C LEU A 459 8.23 -2.96 -13.34
N THR A 460 6.95 -2.59 -13.37
CA THR A 460 6.33 -1.75 -12.33
C THR A 460 6.39 -2.46 -10.97
N GLY A 461 6.00 -3.73 -10.93
CA GLY A 461 6.05 -4.51 -9.70
C GLY A 461 7.45 -4.77 -9.16
N SER A 462 8.45 -4.95 -10.03
CA SER A 462 9.83 -5.17 -9.59
C SER A 462 10.54 -3.87 -9.19
N LEU A 463 10.28 -2.76 -9.87
CA LEU A 463 10.93 -1.48 -9.60
C LEU A 463 10.31 -0.77 -8.39
N THR A 464 9.01 -0.48 -8.46
CA THR A 464 8.31 0.35 -7.47
C THR A 464 7.45 -0.49 -6.54
N GLY A 465 6.78 -1.53 -7.03
CA GLY A 465 5.97 -2.44 -6.23
C GLY A 465 6.78 -3.08 -5.10
N ALA A 466 7.88 -3.75 -5.40
CA ALA A 466 8.73 -4.39 -4.40
C ALA A 466 9.33 -3.36 -3.42
N GLY A 467 9.74 -2.19 -3.93
CA GLY A 467 10.23 -1.08 -3.10
C GLY A 467 9.21 -0.61 -2.07
N LEU A 468 8.02 -0.23 -2.53
CA LEU A 468 6.95 0.36 -1.72
C LEU A 468 6.20 -0.66 -0.86
N CYS A 469 6.13 -1.92 -1.31
CA CYS A 469 5.39 -2.96 -0.62
C CYS A 469 6.25 -3.77 0.34
N PHE A 470 7.52 -4.01 0.02
CA PHE A 470 8.37 -4.94 0.78
C PHE A 470 9.55 -4.23 1.43
N LEU A 471 10.43 -3.60 0.64
CA LEU A 471 11.69 -3.08 1.15
C LEU A 471 11.48 -1.95 2.15
N LEU A 472 10.72 -0.93 1.76
CA LEU A 472 10.55 0.28 2.57
C LEU A 472 9.75 0.03 3.85
N PRO A 473 8.59 -0.67 3.85
CA PRO A 473 7.88 -0.94 5.10
C PRO A 473 8.69 -1.74 6.11
N SER A 474 9.39 -2.79 5.66
CA SER A 474 10.25 -3.59 6.55
C SER A 474 11.45 -2.79 7.06
N LEU A 475 12.06 -1.95 6.23
CA LEU A 475 13.15 -1.06 6.66
C LEU A 475 12.66 -0.06 7.72
N PHE A 476 11.48 0.53 7.52
CA PHE A 476 10.92 1.53 8.42
C PHE A 476 10.54 0.91 9.76
N HIS A 477 9.90 -0.26 9.73
CA HIS A 477 9.54 -0.99 10.93
C HIS A 477 10.77 -1.39 11.76
N LEU A 478 11.80 -1.94 11.10
CA LEU A 478 13.08 -2.26 11.74
C LEU A 478 13.75 -1.02 12.33
N LYS A 479 13.66 0.14 11.69
CA LYS A 479 14.37 1.34 12.12
C LYS A 479 13.66 2.09 13.24
N LEU A 480 12.35 2.29 13.11
CA LEU A 480 11.57 3.09 14.06
C LEU A 480 11.21 2.28 15.31
N LEU A 481 10.90 0.99 15.16
CA LEU A 481 10.43 0.16 16.27
C LEU A 481 11.49 -0.80 16.81
N TRP A 482 12.76 -0.76 16.36
CA TRP A 482 13.83 -1.73 16.69
C TRP A 482 13.82 -2.24 18.14
N ARG A 483 13.75 -1.31 19.12
CA ARG A 483 13.83 -1.63 20.56
C ARG A 483 12.61 -2.39 21.10
N LYS A 484 11.46 -2.26 20.43
CA LYS A 484 10.18 -2.86 20.81
C LYS A 484 9.93 -4.17 20.06
N LEU A 485 10.76 -4.50 19.06
CA LEU A 485 10.53 -5.66 18.22
C LEU A 485 11.00 -6.96 18.88
N LEU A 486 10.09 -7.92 18.90
CA LEU A 486 10.41 -9.32 19.19
C LEU A 486 11.29 -9.90 18.07
N TRP A 487 12.15 -10.86 18.41
CA TRP A 487 13.12 -11.43 17.47
C TRP A 487 12.49 -12.03 16.20
N HIS A 488 11.28 -12.58 16.30
CA HIS A 488 10.58 -13.13 15.13
C HIS A 488 10.13 -12.03 14.16
N HIS A 489 9.70 -10.86 14.64
CA HIS A 489 9.36 -9.72 13.76
C HIS A 489 10.61 -9.22 13.03
N VAL A 490 11.74 -9.10 13.75
CA VAL A 490 13.02 -8.76 13.13
C VAL A 490 13.41 -9.76 12.04
N PHE A 491 13.26 -11.06 12.32
CA PHE A 491 13.54 -12.10 11.32
C PHE A 491 12.64 -11.97 10.08
N PHE A 492 11.33 -11.79 10.25
CA PHE A 492 10.41 -11.63 9.14
C PHE A 492 10.70 -10.38 8.31
N ASP A 493 10.97 -9.24 8.94
CA ASP A 493 11.30 -8.01 8.23
C ASP A 493 12.60 -8.12 7.43
N VAL A 494 13.64 -8.70 8.04
CA VAL A 494 14.91 -8.94 7.33
C VAL A 494 14.71 -9.92 6.18
N ALA A 495 13.93 -10.98 6.37
CA ALA A 495 13.64 -11.94 5.32
C ALA A 495 12.87 -11.29 4.16
N ILE A 496 11.84 -10.49 4.44
CA ILE A 496 11.05 -9.76 3.43
C ILE A 496 11.93 -8.76 2.69
N PHE A 497 12.79 -8.02 3.41
CA PHE A 497 13.72 -7.07 2.81
C PHE A 497 14.70 -7.75 1.84
N VAL A 498 15.32 -8.86 2.25
CA VAL A 498 16.29 -9.60 1.42
C VAL A 498 15.61 -10.25 0.21
N ILE A 499 14.51 -10.97 0.43
CA ILE A 499 13.76 -11.63 -0.66
C ILE A 499 13.21 -10.58 -1.62
N GLY A 500 12.60 -9.52 -1.10
CA GLY A 500 12.10 -8.40 -1.89
C GLY A 500 13.21 -7.76 -2.72
N GLY A 501 14.40 -7.56 -2.15
CA GLY A 501 15.54 -6.98 -2.86
C GLY A 501 16.03 -7.86 -4.01
N ILE A 502 16.12 -9.18 -3.80
CA ILE A 502 16.48 -10.15 -4.85
C ILE A 502 15.45 -10.13 -5.97
N CYS A 503 14.15 -10.18 -5.62
CA CYS A 503 13.05 -10.13 -6.58
C CYS A 503 13.01 -8.81 -7.38
N ALA A 504 13.27 -7.68 -6.71
CA ALA A 504 13.31 -6.37 -7.33
C ALA A 504 14.43 -6.27 -8.37
N ILE A 505 15.66 -6.64 -7.99
CA ILE A 505 16.83 -6.56 -8.89
C ILE A 505 16.67 -7.54 -10.05
N SER A 506 16.34 -8.80 -9.77
CA SER A 506 16.16 -9.84 -10.79
C SER A 506 15.04 -9.48 -11.77
N GLY A 507 13.87 -9.10 -11.26
CA GLY A 507 12.74 -8.74 -12.11
C GLY A 507 12.97 -7.45 -12.90
N PHE A 508 13.67 -6.45 -12.34
CA PHE A 508 14.06 -5.24 -13.06
C PHE A 508 14.97 -5.56 -14.24
N ILE A 509 16.05 -6.33 -14.01
CA ILE A 509 17.00 -6.71 -15.07
C ILE A 509 16.28 -7.46 -16.19
N HIS A 510 15.53 -8.51 -15.86
CA HIS A 510 14.88 -9.33 -16.88
C HIS A 510 13.72 -8.64 -17.60
N SER A 511 12.97 -7.76 -16.92
CA SER A 511 11.94 -6.96 -17.59
C SER A 511 12.57 -5.94 -18.55
N MET A 512 13.73 -5.38 -18.20
CA MET A 512 14.48 -4.48 -19.08
C MET A 512 15.10 -5.22 -20.27
N GLU A 513 15.69 -6.38 -20.04
CA GLU A 513 16.18 -7.25 -21.12
C GLU A 513 15.05 -7.62 -22.08
N GLY A 514 13.90 -8.06 -21.55
CA GLY A 514 12.73 -8.39 -22.35
C GLY A 514 12.21 -7.21 -23.17
N LEU A 515 12.19 -6.01 -22.59
CA LEU A 515 11.78 -4.80 -23.31
C LEU A 515 12.76 -4.42 -24.42
N VAL A 516 14.06 -4.52 -24.16
CA VAL A 516 15.11 -4.25 -25.16
C VAL A 516 15.07 -5.29 -26.29
N GLU A 517 14.82 -6.56 -25.96
CA GLU A 517 14.67 -7.65 -26.93
C GLU A 517 13.45 -7.41 -27.83
N ALA A 518 12.30 -7.09 -27.24
CA ALA A 518 11.08 -6.78 -27.98
C ALA A 518 11.27 -5.59 -28.95
N TYR A 519 11.95 -4.52 -28.50
CA TYR A 519 12.26 -3.38 -29.35
C TYR A 519 13.24 -3.71 -30.48
N LYS A 520 14.29 -4.49 -30.20
CA LYS A 520 15.34 -4.83 -31.18
C LYS A 520 14.84 -5.74 -32.30
N TYR A 521 14.01 -6.72 -31.94
CA TYR A 521 13.57 -7.75 -32.89
C TYR A 521 12.17 -7.48 -33.45
N GLY A 522 11.50 -6.40 -33.03
CA GLY A 522 10.16 -6.05 -33.50
C GLY A 522 9.15 -7.16 -33.22
N ILE A 523 9.28 -7.85 -32.09
CA ILE A 523 8.39 -8.96 -31.73
C ILE A 523 7.03 -8.35 -31.41
N GLU A 524 6.08 -8.51 -32.33
CA GLU A 524 4.66 -8.35 -32.05
C GLU A 524 4.18 -9.61 -31.29
N ASP A 525 3.44 -9.40 -30.21
CA ASP A 525 3.10 -10.41 -29.17
C ASP A 525 2.52 -11.74 -29.69
#